data_AF-A0A454VXK3-F1
#
_entry.id   AF-A0A454VXK3-F1
#
_cell.length_a   1.000
_cell.length_b   1.000
_cell.length_c   1.000
_cell.angle_alpha   90.00
_cell.angle_beta   90.00
_cell.angle_gamma   90.00
#
_symmetry.space_group_name_H-M   'P 1'
#
loop_
_entity.id
_entity.type
_entity.pdbx_description
1 polymer ?
#
loop_
_entity_poly.entity_id
_entity_poly.type
_entity_poly.pdbx_seq_one_letter_code
_entity_poly.pdbx_strand_id
1 'polypeptide(L)'
;FTIVVGSTSAAALPGAMLPWVLLPLTRPETSPRLAAARSALLIPLMGGVNAASTLASLLPVGLYLLSRPPGRRKRALIAWWTPCVVLATAWWIVPLLLLGVYGENFMPYVETSQTTTATMSATEVLRGAGNWVGYLNFGEPWLPAGWTVAASALVVACSALAAALGLAGLARRDLPERRWLVLTVTVTALIALAGYGGAFGGPFHATVQEWLNGPLVPFRNIYKFQTGLALALALGLAHLAA
;
A
#
# COMPACT_ATOMS: atom_id res chain seq x y z
N PHE A 1 2.50 8.77 -3.18
CA PHE A 1 2.52 8.67 -1.70
C PHE A 1 3.19 9.88 -1.03
N THR A 2 4.32 10.39 -1.52
CA THR A 2 5.00 11.58 -0.96
C THR A 2 4.22 12.90 -1.13
N ILE A 3 3.32 12.97 -2.10
CA ILE A 3 2.52 14.16 -2.41
C ILE A 3 1.57 14.61 -1.28
N VAL A 4 1.29 13.74 -0.30
CA VAL A 4 0.43 14.06 0.84
C VAL A 4 1.22 14.39 2.11
N VAL A 5 2.56 14.48 2.07
CA VAL A 5 3.34 14.80 3.29
C VAL A 5 2.97 16.17 3.84
N GLY A 6 2.85 17.18 2.97
CA GLY A 6 2.49 18.54 3.38
C GLY A 6 1.01 18.72 3.76
N SER A 7 0.10 17.96 3.15
CA SER A 7 -1.35 18.11 3.36
C SER A 7 -1.94 17.12 4.36
N THR A 8 -1.43 15.88 4.40
CA THR A 8 -1.95 14.78 5.23
C THR A 8 -0.81 13.81 5.55
N SER A 9 0.16 14.26 6.35
CA SER A 9 1.35 13.47 6.73
C SER A 9 1.01 12.10 7.33
N ALA A 10 -0.10 12.00 8.07
CA ALA A 10 -0.61 10.73 8.62
C ALA A 10 -0.90 9.67 7.54
N ALA A 11 -1.24 10.07 6.31
CA ALA A 11 -1.43 9.14 5.20
C ALA A 11 -0.11 8.59 4.65
N ALA A 12 1.01 9.30 4.87
CA ALA A 12 2.35 8.87 4.47
C ALA A 12 3.04 7.97 5.52
N LEU A 13 2.58 7.99 6.76
CA LEU A 13 3.27 7.30 7.86
C LEU A 13 3.30 5.75 7.73
N PRO A 14 2.20 5.07 7.35
CA PRO A 14 2.20 3.61 7.18
C PRO A 14 3.25 3.09 6.20
N GLY A 15 3.38 3.73 5.05
CA GLY A 15 4.36 3.36 4.03
C GLY A 15 5.79 3.64 4.45
N ALA A 16 6.04 4.71 5.20
CA ALA A 16 7.36 5.03 5.75
C ALA A 16 7.81 4.01 6.81
N MET A 17 6.87 3.48 7.59
CA MET A 17 7.11 2.49 8.65
C MET A 17 7.16 1.03 8.15
N LEU A 18 6.62 0.74 6.97
CA LEU A 18 6.59 -0.60 6.38
C LEU A 18 7.95 -1.33 6.39
N PRO A 19 9.08 -0.74 5.94
CA PRO A 19 10.38 -1.43 5.98
C PRO A 19 10.80 -1.84 7.40
N TRP A 20 10.50 -0.99 8.39
CA TRP A 20 10.82 -1.23 9.80
C TRP A 20 9.99 -2.35 10.41
N VAL A 21 8.70 -2.44 10.05
CA VAL A 21 7.83 -3.55 10.47
C VAL A 21 8.31 -4.87 9.87
N LEU A 22 8.82 -4.87 8.64
CA LEU A 22 9.29 -6.07 7.95
C LEU A 22 10.63 -6.59 8.51
N LEU A 23 11.56 -5.69 8.83
CA LEU A 23 12.96 -6.01 9.15
C LEU A 23 13.15 -7.05 10.27
N PRO A 24 12.40 -7.04 11.39
CA PRO A 24 12.53 -8.08 12.42
C PRO A 24 12.20 -9.50 11.92
N LEU A 25 11.34 -9.63 10.91
CA LEU A 25 10.88 -10.91 10.37
C LEU A 25 11.89 -11.55 9.40
N THR A 26 12.90 -10.80 8.96
CA THR A 26 13.93 -11.29 8.03
C THR A 26 15.09 -12.00 8.72
N ARG A 27 15.24 -11.83 10.04
CA ARG A 27 16.36 -12.37 10.83
C ARG A 27 16.15 -13.85 11.20
N PRO A 28 16.85 -14.82 10.59
CA PRO A 28 16.63 -16.24 10.87
C PRO A 28 17.12 -16.65 12.28
N GLU A 29 18.07 -15.93 12.85
CA GLU A 29 18.68 -16.21 14.16
C GLU A 29 17.73 -15.87 15.32
N THR A 30 16.76 -14.97 15.08
CA THR A 30 15.79 -14.57 16.09
C THR A 30 14.69 -15.63 16.22
N SER A 31 14.28 -15.93 17.46
CA SER A 31 13.14 -16.83 17.69
C SER A 31 11.86 -16.28 17.05
N PRO A 32 10.97 -17.13 16.49
CA PRO A 32 9.75 -16.66 15.81
C PRO A 32 8.89 -15.73 16.68
N ARG A 33 8.77 -16.04 17.97
CA ARG A 33 8.03 -15.22 18.94
C ARG A 33 8.61 -13.82 19.06
N LEU A 34 9.94 -13.70 19.23
CA LEU A 34 10.59 -12.41 19.41
C LEU A 34 10.61 -11.58 18.11
N ALA A 35 10.82 -12.23 16.96
CA ALA A 35 10.73 -11.58 15.66
C ALA A 35 9.33 -11.02 15.39
N ALA A 36 8.30 -11.83 15.65
CA ALA A 36 6.90 -11.42 15.52
C ALA A 36 6.54 -10.26 16.46
N ALA A 37 6.92 -10.35 17.73
CA ALA A 37 6.67 -9.29 18.71
C ALA A 37 7.36 -7.98 18.33
N ARG A 38 8.65 -8.02 17.95
CA ARG A 38 9.40 -6.83 17.52
C ARG A 38 8.80 -6.16 16.28
N SER A 39 8.38 -6.96 15.30
CA SER A 39 7.67 -6.47 14.12
C SER A 39 6.36 -5.77 14.50
N ALA A 40 5.53 -6.45 15.30
CA ALA A 40 4.23 -5.94 15.70
C ALA A 40 4.30 -4.69 16.61
N LEU A 41 5.31 -4.58 17.47
CA LEU A 41 5.53 -3.42 18.32
C LEU A 41 5.78 -2.12 17.55
N LEU A 42 6.15 -2.20 16.27
CA LEU A 42 6.34 -1.04 15.40
C LEU A 42 5.05 -0.61 14.69
N ILE A 43 4.02 -1.47 14.64
CA ILE A 43 2.75 -1.18 13.96
C ILE A 43 2.00 0.02 14.57
N PRO A 44 1.98 0.25 15.90
CA PRO A 44 1.35 1.45 16.46
C PRO A 44 1.96 2.74 15.92
N LEU A 45 3.24 2.72 15.53
CA LEU A 45 3.94 3.87 14.93
C LEU A 45 3.50 4.16 13.49
N MET A 46 2.76 3.26 12.84
CA MET A 46 2.11 3.53 11.54
C MET A 46 0.91 4.48 11.70
N GLY A 47 0.37 4.60 12.92
CA GLY A 47 -0.80 5.42 13.25
C GLY A 47 -2.14 4.70 13.05
N GLY A 48 -3.17 5.24 13.72
CA GLY A 48 -4.56 4.78 13.65
C GLY A 48 -5.52 5.74 12.92
N VAL A 49 -5.01 6.85 12.35
CA VAL A 49 -5.83 7.88 11.68
C VAL A 49 -6.56 7.32 10.46
N ASN A 50 -5.92 6.41 9.72
CA ASN A 50 -6.54 5.70 8.61
C ASN A 50 -6.21 4.21 8.69
N ALA A 51 -7.10 3.45 9.34
CA ALA A 51 -7.00 2.01 9.50
C ALA A 51 -6.70 1.28 8.18
N ALA A 52 -7.40 1.66 7.10
CA ALA A 52 -7.20 1.05 5.81
C ALA A 52 -5.80 1.30 5.22
N SER A 53 -5.20 2.47 5.47
CA SER A 53 -3.81 2.74 5.05
C SER A 53 -2.80 1.87 5.80
N THR A 54 -3.00 1.69 7.11
CA THR A 54 -2.18 0.80 7.94
C THR A 54 -2.32 -0.64 7.47
N LEU A 55 -3.54 -1.15 7.31
CA LEU A 55 -3.78 -2.52 6.82
C LEU A 55 -3.24 -2.75 5.41
N ALA A 56 -3.43 -1.80 4.48
CA ALA A 56 -2.89 -1.88 3.13
C ALA A 56 -1.35 -1.93 3.13
N SER A 57 -0.70 -1.21 4.05
CA SER A 57 0.75 -1.24 4.20
C SER A 57 1.26 -2.50 4.91
N LEU A 58 0.43 -3.24 5.64
CA LEU A 58 0.76 -4.54 6.21
C LEU A 58 0.62 -5.70 5.19
N LEU A 59 -0.02 -5.47 4.04
CA LEU A 59 -0.16 -6.48 2.99
C LEU A 59 1.19 -7.11 2.57
N PRO A 60 2.25 -6.33 2.25
CA PRO A 60 3.55 -6.91 1.89
C PRO A 60 4.17 -7.74 3.01
N VAL A 61 3.90 -7.40 4.27
CA VAL A 61 4.36 -8.16 5.45
C VAL A 61 3.66 -9.51 5.55
N GLY A 62 2.34 -9.52 5.34
CA GLY A 62 1.57 -10.77 5.25
C GLY A 62 2.04 -11.65 4.10
N LEU A 63 2.23 -11.06 2.91
CA LEU A 63 2.76 -11.77 1.74
C LEU A 63 4.17 -12.33 1.98
N TYR A 64 5.03 -11.61 2.70
CA TYR A 64 6.36 -12.07 3.10
C TYR A 64 6.30 -13.33 3.97
N LEU A 65 5.42 -13.34 4.97
CA LEU A 65 5.22 -14.51 5.84
C LEU A 65 4.67 -15.70 5.04
N LEU A 66 3.74 -15.45 4.12
CA LEU A 66 3.13 -16.47 3.27
C LEU A 66 4.10 -17.03 2.22
N SER A 67 5.06 -16.24 1.75
CA SER A 67 6.05 -16.67 0.76
C SER A 67 7.22 -17.47 1.34
N ARG A 68 7.35 -17.55 2.68
CA ARG A 68 8.40 -18.36 3.31
C ARG A 68 8.26 -19.85 2.98
N PRO A 69 9.37 -20.61 2.96
CA PRO A 69 9.32 -22.07 2.79
C PRO A 69 8.39 -22.74 3.81
N PRO A 70 7.64 -23.77 3.40
CA PRO A 70 6.78 -24.51 4.32
C PRO A 70 7.62 -25.13 5.45
N GLY A 71 7.17 -24.97 6.69
CA GLY A 71 7.89 -25.50 7.84
C GLY A 71 7.41 -24.97 9.18
N ARG A 72 7.98 -25.52 10.27
CA ARG A 72 7.64 -25.14 11.65
C ARG A 72 7.87 -23.64 11.91
N ARG A 73 8.95 -23.08 11.35
CA ARG A 73 9.28 -21.64 11.52
C ARG A 73 8.22 -20.73 10.90
N LYS A 74 7.79 -20.99 9.65
CA LYS A 74 6.73 -20.22 8.98
C LYS A 74 5.44 -20.22 9.81
N ARG A 75 5.00 -21.40 10.21
CA ARG A 75 3.79 -21.56 11.04
C ARG A 75 3.92 -20.82 12.36
N ALA A 76 5.06 -20.94 13.04
CA ALA A 76 5.30 -20.24 14.30
C ALA A 76 5.33 -18.71 14.12
N LEU A 77 5.96 -18.19 13.05
CA LEU A 77 5.97 -16.77 12.76
C LEU A 77 4.54 -16.25 12.56
N ILE A 78 3.73 -16.90 11.72
CA ILE A 78 2.34 -16.50 11.49
C ILE A 78 1.52 -16.59 12.77
N ALA A 79 1.65 -17.71 13.51
CA ALA A 79 0.89 -17.95 14.74
C ALA A 79 1.20 -16.92 15.84
N TRP A 80 2.45 -16.43 15.92
CA TRP A 80 2.81 -15.36 16.87
C TRP A 80 2.53 -13.97 16.33
N TRP A 81 2.72 -13.73 15.03
CA TRP A 81 2.57 -12.41 14.44
C TRP A 81 1.10 -11.97 14.41
N THR A 82 0.19 -12.86 14.01
CA THR A 82 -1.26 -12.54 13.96
C THR A 82 -1.82 -11.99 15.27
N PRO A 83 -1.69 -12.66 16.44
CA PRO A 83 -2.20 -12.11 17.69
C PRO A 83 -1.43 -10.84 18.12
N CYS A 84 -0.13 -10.73 17.85
CA CYS A 84 0.62 -9.51 18.16
C CYS A 84 0.13 -8.31 17.34
N VAL A 85 -0.20 -8.50 16.06
CA VAL A 85 -0.80 -7.45 15.21
C VAL A 85 -2.16 -7.05 15.77
N VAL A 86 -3.02 -8.02 16.08
CA VAL A 86 -4.35 -7.75 16.68
C VAL A 86 -4.20 -6.87 17.92
N LEU A 87 -3.32 -7.24 18.85
CA LEU A 87 -3.04 -6.45 20.05
C LEU A 87 -2.49 -5.06 19.73
N ALA A 88 -1.53 -4.96 18.80
CA ALA A 88 -0.93 -3.69 18.40
C ALA A 88 -1.94 -2.72 17.75
N THR A 89 -2.98 -3.26 17.12
CA THR A 89 -4.03 -2.49 16.45
C THR A 89 -5.30 -2.32 17.27
N ALA A 90 -5.43 -3.03 18.40
CA ALA A 90 -6.66 -3.08 19.19
C ALA A 90 -7.14 -1.70 19.65
N TRP A 91 -6.20 -0.81 19.99
CA TRP A 91 -6.50 0.53 20.50
C TRP A 91 -7.27 1.41 19.51
N TRP A 92 -7.16 1.17 18.19
CA TRP A 92 -7.95 1.87 17.18
C TRP A 92 -9.00 0.97 16.51
N ILE A 93 -8.78 -0.35 16.41
CA ILE A 93 -9.79 -1.27 15.87
C ILE A 93 -11.05 -1.26 16.73
N VAL A 94 -10.92 -1.32 18.06
CA VAL A 94 -12.09 -1.37 18.95
C VAL A 94 -12.93 -0.09 18.84
N PRO A 95 -12.38 1.13 18.96
CA PRO A 95 -13.14 2.35 18.69
C PRO A 95 -13.70 2.43 17.28
N LEU A 96 -12.98 1.93 16.27
CA LEU A 96 -13.47 1.93 14.88
C LEU A 96 -14.69 1.01 14.70
N LEU A 97 -14.70 -0.16 15.35
CA LEU A 97 -15.87 -1.05 15.34
C LEU A 97 -17.06 -0.42 16.06
N LEU A 98 -16.83 0.24 17.20
CA LEU A 98 -17.87 0.99 17.90
C LEU A 98 -18.41 2.13 17.02
N LEU A 99 -17.54 2.86 16.33
CA LEU A 99 -17.92 3.90 15.37
C LEU A 99 -18.76 3.31 14.21
N GLY A 100 -18.45 2.11 13.74
CA GLY A 100 -19.25 1.44 12.71
C GLY A 100 -20.67 1.06 13.14
N VAL A 101 -20.91 0.89 14.45
CA VAL A 101 -22.23 0.52 15.01
C VAL A 101 -23.02 1.75 15.47
N TYR A 102 -22.34 2.68 16.14
CA TYR A 102 -22.97 3.81 16.83
C TYR A 102 -22.72 5.16 16.17
N GLY A 103 -21.76 5.23 15.24
CA GLY A 103 -21.40 6.46 14.57
C GLY A 103 -22.29 6.78 13.38
N GLU A 104 -22.29 8.06 12.99
CA GLU A 104 -22.98 8.52 11.80
C GLU A 104 -22.27 8.06 10.53
N ASN A 105 -23.04 7.48 9.60
CA ASN A 105 -22.50 7.01 8.34
C ASN A 105 -22.35 8.17 7.34
N PHE A 106 -21.17 8.78 7.32
CA PHE A 106 -20.83 9.85 6.37
C PHE A 106 -20.29 9.34 5.02
N MET A 107 -20.06 8.03 4.86
CA MET A 107 -19.47 7.44 3.65
C MET A 107 -20.24 7.69 2.33
N PRO A 108 -21.58 7.95 2.34
CA PRO A 108 -22.30 8.37 1.14
C PRO A 108 -21.98 9.79 0.66
N TYR A 109 -21.45 10.66 1.52
CA TYR A 109 -21.20 12.07 1.23
C TYR A 109 -19.75 12.38 0.87
N VAL A 110 -18.91 11.36 0.76
CA VAL A 110 -17.48 11.48 0.42
C VAL A 110 -17.22 10.94 -0.99
N GLU A 111 -15.95 10.81 -1.38
CA GLU A 111 -15.53 10.42 -2.72
C GLU A 111 -16.14 9.10 -3.18
N THR A 112 -16.40 8.91 -4.48
CA THR A 112 -16.92 7.65 -5.03
C THR A 112 -15.80 6.73 -5.53
N SER A 113 -16.07 5.43 -5.66
CA SER A 113 -15.09 4.51 -6.24
C SER A 113 -14.74 4.85 -7.70
N GLN A 114 -15.67 5.44 -8.45
CA GLN A 114 -15.38 5.94 -9.80
C GLN A 114 -14.30 7.01 -9.75
N THR A 115 -14.41 8.00 -8.85
CA THR A 115 -13.41 9.06 -8.68
C THR A 115 -12.06 8.51 -8.22
N THR A 116 -12.04 7.64 -7.21
CA THR A 116 -10.77 7.15 -6.65
C THR A 116 -10.02 6.20 -7.56
N THR A 117 -10.74 5.49 -8.44
CA THR A 117 -10.16 4.55 -9.40
C THR A 117 -9.81 5.20 -10.73
N ALA A 118 -10.44 6.31 -11.12
CA ALA A 118 -10.22 6.96 -12.42
C ALA A 118 -8.76 7.38 -12.68
N THR A 119 -7.97 7.60 -11.63
CA THR A 119 -6.56 7.98 -11.74
C THR A 119 -5.59 6.82 -11.56
N MET A 120 -6.10 5.58 -11.46
CA MET A 120 -5.30 4.37 -11.26
C MET A 120 -4.99 3.61 -12.56
N SER A 121 -4.57 4.33 -13.60
CA SER A 121 -4.01 3.66 -14.78
C SER A 121 -2.69 2.95 -14.43
N ALA A 122 -2.27 2.01 -15.27
CA ALA A 122 -1.00 1.27 -15.07
C ALA A 122 0.21 2.19 -14.94
N THR A 123 0.25 3.28 -15.72
CA THR A 123 1.34 4.27 -15.64
C THR A 123 1.33 4.99 -14.29
N GLU A 124 0.16 5.40 -13.81
CA GLU A 124 0.02 6.12 -12.54
C GLU A 124 0.27 5.24 -11.32
N VAL A 125 -0.10 3.96 -11.41
CA VAL A 125 0.25 2.95 -10.41
C VAL A 125 1.76 2.83 -10.27
N LEU A 126 2.49 2.67 -11.39
CA LEU A 126 3.94 2.53 -11.41
C LEU A 126 4.68 3.80 -10.94
N ARG A 127 4.21 4.98 -11.35
CA ARG A 127 4.80 6.26 -10.95
C ARG A 127 4.50 6.65 -9.50
N GLY A 128 3.60 5.95 -8.81
CA GLY A 128 3.20 6.33 -7.44
C GLY A 128 2.25 7.54 -7.39
N ALA A 129 1.56 7.80 -8.50
CA ALA A 129 0.84 9.04 -8.80
C ALA A 129 -0.69 8.86 -8.88
N GLY A 130 -1.21 7.66 -8.61
CA GLY A 130 -2.65 7.35 -8.69
C GLY A 130 -3.56 7.93 -7.59
N ASN A 131 -3.08 8.83 -6.73
CA ASN A 131 -3.96 9.51 -5.77
C ASN A 131 -4.78 10.59 -6.49
N TRP A 132 -6.08 10.35 -6.63
CA TRP A 132 -7.03 11.18 -7.36
C TRP A 132 -7.09 12.64 -6.87
N VAL A 133 -6.80 12.91 -5.59
CA VAL A 133 -6.81 14.27 -5.04
C VAL A 133 -5.73 15.14 -5.71
N GLY A 134 -4.65 14.52 -6.20
CA GLY A 134 -3.61 15.22 -6.96
C GLY A 134 -4.06 15.76 -8.32
N TYR A 135 -5.22 15.30 -8.82
CA TYR A 135 -5.78 15.70 -10.11
C TYR A 135 -6.88 16.76 -9.98
N LEU A 136 -7.26 17.13 -8.76
CA LEU A 136 -8.25 18.17 -8.53
C LEU A 136 -7.68 19.56 -8.82
N ASN A 137 -8.34 20.28 -9.71
CA ASN A 137 -8.00 21.65 -10.09
C ASN A 137 -9.29 22.45 -10.26
N PHE A 138 -9.46 23.48 -9.42
CA PHE A 138 -10.64 24.35 -9.39
C PHE A 138 -10.26 25.80 -9.70
N GLY A 139 -9.47 26.00 -10.77
CA GLY A 139 -8.81 27.26 -11.11
C GLY A 139 -7.38 27.32 -10.57
N GLU A 140 -7.15 26.70 -9.42
CA GLU A 140 -5.83 26.40 -8.87
C GLU A 140 -5.74 24.92 -8.45
N PRO A 141 -4.55 24.31 -8.47
CA PRO A 141 -4.34 22.96 -7.98
C PRO A 141 -4.71 22.81 -6.49
N TRP A 142 -5.61 21.86 -6.17
CA TRP A 142 -6.00 21.57 -4.79
C TRP A 142 -4.82 21.04 -3.95
N LEU A 143 -4.00 20.18 -4.56
CA LEU A 143 -2.73 19.72 -4.01
C LEU A 143 -1.60 20.08 -4.97
N PRO A 144 -0.87 21.20 -4.76
CA PRO A 144 0.21 21.63 -5.66
C PRO A 144 1.27 20.55 -5.94
N ALA A 145 1.69 19.81 -4.91
CA ALA A 145 2.63 18.70 -5.06
C ALA A 145 2.03 17.51 -5.84
N GLY A 146 0.75 17.21 -5.62
CA GLY A 146 0.03 16.17 -6.36
C GLY A 146 -0.09 16.51 -7.85
N TRP A 147 -0.48 17.75 -8.14
CA TRP A 147 -0.58 18.28 -9.49
C TRP A 147 0.76 18.27 -10.21
N THR A 148 1.82 18.66 -9.52
CA THR A 148 3.19 18.60 -10.07
C THR A 148 3.55 17.18 -10.50
N VAL A 149 3.25 16.17 -9.69
CA VAL A 149 3.50 14.76 -10.01
C VAL A 149 2.63 14.24 -11.16
N ALA A 150 1.41 14.75 -11.30
CA ALA A 150 0.48 14.38 -12.36
C ALA A 150 0.79 15.06 -13.72
N ALA A 151 1.14 16.36 -13.71
CA ALA A 151 1.14 17.20 -14.91
C ALA A 151 2.53 17.69 -15.36
N SER A 152 3.54 17.72 -14.48
CA SER A 152 4.87 18.20 -14.88
C SER A 152 5.59 17.16 -15.76
N ALA A 153 5.89 17.52 -17.01
CA ALA A 153 6.58 16.64 -17.94
C ALA A 153 7.91 16.10 -17.38
N LEU A 154 8.68 16.95 -16.67
CA LEU A 154 9.93 16.54 -16.04
C LEU A 154 9.70 15.51 -14.94
N VAL A 155 8.73 15.75 -14.05
CA VAL A 155 8.44 14.83 -12.93
C VAL A 155 7.83 13.52 -13.44
N VAL A 156 7.02 13.58 -14.49
CA VAL A 156 6.50 12.40 -15.18
C VAL A 156 7.64 11.57 -15.77
N ALA A 157 8.56 12.19 -16.52
CA ALA A 157 9.71 11.50 -17.11
C ALA A 157 10.61 10.87 -16.04
N CYS A 158 10.98 11.63 -14.99
CA CYS A 158 11.83 11.15 -13.90
C CYS A 158 11.18 10.02 -13.10
N SER A 159 9.89 10.13 -12.77
CA SER A 159 9.17 9.07 -12.04
C SER A 159 8.96 7.81 -12.88
N ALA A 160 8.70 7.97 -14.19
CA ALA A 160 8.62 6.84 -15.12
C ALA A 160 9.97 6.14 -15.27
N LEU A 161 11.08 6.89 -15.38
CA LEU A 161 12.43 6.34 -15.41
C LEU A 161 12.75 5.59 -14.11
N ALA A 162 12.46 6.17 -12.95
CA ALA A 162 12.68 5.51 -11.66
C ALA A 162 11.88 4.20 -11.53
N ALA A 163 10.61 4.21 -11.96
CA ALA A 163 9.80 3.00 -12.00
C ALA A 163 10.36 1.95 -12.98
N ALA A 164 10.81 2.36 -14.17
CA ALA A 164 11.41 1.47 -15.16
C ALA A 164 12.70 0.82 -14.64
N LEU A 165 13.58 1.59 -13.99
CA LEU A 165 14.80 1.08 -13.37
C LEU A 165 14.48 0.15 -12.19
N GLY A 166 13.47 0.48 -11.37
CA GLY A 166 12.98 -0.41 -10.32
C GLY A 166 12.48 -1.74 -10.86
N LEU A 167 11.69 -1.72 -11.93
CA LEU A 167 11.23 -2.93 -12.63
C LEU A 167 12.38 -3.71 -13.26
N ALA A 168 13.37 -3.03 -13.85
CA ALA A 168 14.56 -3.67 -14.43
C ALA A 168 15.36 -4.42 -13.36
N GLY A 169 15.54 -3.83 -12.17
CA GLY A 169 16.15 -4.52 -11.03
C GLY A 169 15.32 -5.71 -10.53
N LEU A 170 13.99 -5.56 -10.47
CA LEU A 170 13.07 -6.65 -10.11
C LEU A 170 13.11 -7.82 -11.11
N ALA A 171 13.40 -7.54 -12.38
CA ALA A 171 13.50 -8.53 -13.44
C ALA A 171 14.79 -9.36 -13.39
N ARG A 172 15.83 -8.89 -12.69
CA ARG A 172 17.09 -9.63 -12.54
C ARG A 172 16.86 -10.96 -11.81
N ARG A 173 17.58 -12.00 -12.25
CA ARG A 173 17.44 -13.37 -11.71
C ARG A 173 18.14 -13.57 -10.36
N ASP A 174 19.15 -12.75 -10.08
CA ASP A 174 19.97 -12.78 -8.87
C ASP A 174 19.38 -11.96 -7.71
N LEU A 175 18.20 -11.37 -7.90
CA LEU A 175 17.51 -10.56 -6.89
C LEU A 175 17.18 -11.39 -5.63
N PRO A 176 17.65 -10.98 -4.44
CA PRO A 176 17.26 -11.60 -3.19
C PRO A 176 15.76 -11.48 -2.92
N GLU A 177 15.16 -12.52 -2.32
CA GLU A 177 13.72 -12.54 -1.98
C GLU A 177 12.77 -12.28 -3.18
N ARG A 178 13.24 -12.53 -4.43
CA ARG A 178 12.50 -12.28 -5.67
C ARG A 178 11.06 -12.78 -5.67
N ARG A 179 10.82 -13.98 -5.12
CA ARG A 179 9.46 -14.57 -5.06
C ARG A 179 8.49 -13.67 -4.28
N TRP A 180 8.92 -13.15 -3.15
CA TRP A 180 8.12 -12.24 -2.33
C TRP A 180 7.90 -10.89 -3.01
N LEU A 181 8.95 -10.33 -3.61
CA LEU A 181 8.88 -9.03 -4.30
C LEU A 181 7.94 -9.10 -5.50
N VAL A 182 8.06 -10.13 -6.35
CA VAL A 182 7.15 -10.35 -7.48
C VAL A 182 5.72 -10.56 -6.99
N LEU A 183 5.51 -11.38 -5.96
CA LEU A 183 4.19 -11.57 -5.37
C LEU A 183 3.58 -10.26 -4.88
N THR A 184 4.38 -9.42 -4.21
CA THR A 184 3.95 -8.10 -3.72
C THR A 184 3.55 -7.19 -4.88
N VAL A 185 4.38 -7.08 -5.91
CA VAL A 185 4.06 -6.29 -7.11
C VAL A 185 2.80 -6.80 -7.79
N THR A 186 2.67 -8.10 -8.01
CA THR A 186 1.51 -8.70 -8.67
C THR A 186 0.23 -8.47 -7.86
N VAL A 187 0.23 -8.76 -6.57
CA VAL A 187 -0.96 -8.56 -5.72
C VAL A 187 -1.32 -7.08 -5.63
N THR A 188 -0.36 -6.18 -5.41
CA THR A 188 -0.62 -4.74 -5.39
C THR A 188 -1.15 -4.25 -6.73
N ALA A 189 -0.60 -4.70 -7.86
CA ALA A 189 -1.08 -4.32 -9.20
C ALA A 189 -2.50 -4.83 -9.44
N LEU A 190 -2.81 -6.07 -9.08
CA LEU A 190 -4.15 -6.64 -9.19
C LEU A 190 -5.16 -5.81 -8.39
N ILE A 191 -4.86 -5.46 -7.14
CA ILE A 191 -5.74 -4.62 -6.31
C ILE A 191 -5.84 -3.21 -6.89
N ALA A 192 -4.71 -2.61 -7.28
CA ALA A 192 -4.64 -1.23 -7.71
C ALA A 192 -5.39 -0.96 -9.02
N LEU A 193 -5.29 -1.90 -9.96
CA LEU A 193 -5.83 -1.77 -11.32
C LEU A 193 -7.24 -2.34 -11.46
N ALA A 194 -7.69 -3.18 -10.52
CA ALA A 194 -8.96 -3.90 -10.65
C ALA A 194 -10.17 -2.99 -10.88
N GLY A 195 -10.20 -1.81 -10.23
CA GLY A 195 -11.29 -0.86 -10.37
C GLY A 195 -11.11 0.19 -11.48
N TYR A 196 -9.98 0.19 -12.20
CA TYR A 196 -9.72 1.18 -13.24
C TYR A 196 -10.56 0.90 -14.49
N GLY A 197 -11.48 1.81 -14.81
CA GLY A 197 -12.38 1.73 -15.97
C GLY A 197 -11.98 2.59 -17.16
N GLY A 198 -10.78 3.18 -17.17
CA GLY A 198 -10.30 4.02 -18.27
C GLY A 198 -9.80 3.21 -19.48
N ALA A 199 -8.98 3.85 -20.33
CA ALA A 199 -8.38 3.17 -21.48
C ALA A 199 -7.50 2.00 -21.02
N PHE A 200 -7.73 0.81 -21.58
CA PHE A 200 -7.11 -0.45 -21.13
C PHE A 200 -7.48 -0.86 -19.68
N GLY A 201 -8.64 -0.41 -19.20
CA GLY A 201 -9.20 -0.82 -17.91
C GLY A 201 -9.60 -2.29 -17.83
N GLY A 202 -9.78 -2.78 -16.60
CA GLY A 202 -10.14 -4.17 -16.36
C GLY A 202 -11.57 -4.50 -16.83
N PRO A 203 -11.84 -5.70 -17.36
CA PRO A 203 -13.18 -6.07 -17.84
C PRO A 203 -14.24 -6.11 -16.74
N PHE A 204 -13.83 -6.26 -15.47
CA PHE A 204 -14.71 -6.33 -14.29
C PHE A 204 -14.64 -5.09 -13.40
N HIS A 205 -14.18 -3.95 -13.94
CA HIS A 205 -13.96 -2.74 -13.14
C HIS A 205 -15.24 -2.23 -12.46
N ALA A 206 -16.40 -2.32 -13.11
CA ALA A 206 -17.69 -1.91 -12.54
C ALA A 206 -18.04 -2.73 -11.28
N THR A 207 -17.89 -4.05 -11.32
CA THR A 207 -18.12 -4.93 -10.15
C THR A 207 -17.17 -4.60 -9.01
N VAL A 208 -15.90 -4.33 -9.32
CA VAL A 208 -14.91 -3.93 -8.30
C VAL A 208 -15.29 -2.57 -7.70
N GLN A 209 -15.73 -1.62 -8.52
CA GLN A 209 -16.21 -0.31 -8.08
C GLN A 209 -17.45 -0.43 -7.18
N GLU A 210 -18.37 -1.36 -7.46
CA GLU A 210 -19.52 -1.66 -6.60
C GLU A 210 -19.08 -2.19 -5.25
N TRP A 211 -18.13 -3.14 -5.20
CA TRP A 211 -17.58 -3.63 -3.93
C TRP A 211 -16.92 -2.51 -3.12
N LEU A 212 -16.20 -1.61 -3.78
CA LEU A 212 -15.56 -0.44 -3.16
C LEU A 212 -16.55 0.65 -2.75
N ASN A 213 -17.79 0.61 -3.25
CA ASN A 213 -18.88 1.46 -2.75
C ASN A 213 -19.66 0.80 -1.61
N GLY A 214 -19.63 -0.54 -1.50
CA GLY A 214 -20.29 -1.31 -0.45
C GLY A 214 -19.31 -1.92 0.57
N PRO A 215 -19.13 -3.25 0.61
CA PRO A 215 -18.41 -3.93 1.69
C PRO A 215 -16.93 -3.55 1.82
N LEU A 216 -16.29 -3.10 0.74
CA LEU A 216 -14.88 -2.69 0.71
C LEU A 216 -14.71 -1.17 0.78
N VAL A 217 -15.72 -0.43 1.24
CA VAL A 217 -15.67 1.02 1.32
C VAL A 217 -14.46 1.63 2.05
N PRO A 218 -13.89 1.01 3.12
CA PRO A 218 -12.68 1.56 3.75
C PRO A 218 -11.47 1.61 2.80
N PHE A 219 -11.48 0.75 1.77
CA PHE A 219 -10.42 0.62 0.76
C PHE A 219 -10.73 1.35 -0.56
N ARG A 220 -11.82 2.14 -0.63
CA ARG A 220 -12.21 2.94 -1.81
C ARG A 220 -11.05 3.77 -2.36
N ASN A 221 -10.25 4.37 -1.47
CA ASN A 221 -8.96 4.97 -1.79
C ASN A 221 -7.88 3.90 -2.04
N ILE A 222 -7.85 3.35 -3.24
CA ILE A 222 -7.00 2.20 -3.60
C ILE A 222 -5.49 2.53 -3.58
N TYR A 223 -5.11 3.81 -3.72
CA TYR A 223 -3.70 4.23 -3.67
C TYR A 223 -2.99 3.85 -2.36
N LYS A 224 -3.73 3.55 -1.30
CA LYS A 224 -3.22 3.04 -0.02
C LYS A 224 -2.35 1.79 -0.18
N PHE A 225 -2.61 0.96 -1.20
CA PHE A 225 -1.85 -0.26 -1.48
C PHE A 225 -0.52 0.00 -2.22
N GLN A 226 -0.29 1.21 -2.75
CA GLN A 226 0.93 1.53 -3.49
C GLN A 226 2.20 1.47 -2.63
N THR A 227 2.08 1.45 -1.30
CA THR A 227 3.24 1.30 -0.39
C THR A 227 4.01 0.00 -0.64
N GLY A 228 3.30 -1.09 -0.96
CA GLY A 228 3.93 -2.36 -1.32
C GLY A 228 4.68 -2.31 -2.65
N LEU A 229 4.09 -1.69 -3.67
CA LEU A 229 4.73 -1.51 -4.97
C LEU A 229 5.94 -0.57 -4.85
N ALA A 230 5.81 0.54 -4.11
CA ALA A 230 6.91 1.47 -3.87
C ALA A 230 8.10 0.79 -3.18
N LEU A 231 7.85 -0.04 -2.16
CA LEU A 231 8.89 -0.83 -1.51
C LEU A 231 9.60 -1.75 -2.51
N ALA A 232 8.84 -2.48 -3.33
CA ALA A 232 9.42 -3.41 -4.29
C ALA A 232 10.23 -2.70 -5.38
N LEU A 233 9.73 -1.58 -5.92
CA LEU A 233 10.46 -0.78 -6.91
C LEU A 233 11.73 -0.16 -6.33
N ALA A 234 11.68 0.33 -5.09
CA ALA A 234 12.86 0.88 -4.42
C ALA A 234 13.94 -0.18 -4.19
N LEU A 235 13.56 -1.39 -3.75
CA LEU A 235 14.49 -2.51 -3.60
C LEU A 235 15.05 -3.00 -4.94
N GLY A 236 14.21 -3.04 -5.98
CA GLY A 236 14.66 -3.33 -7.34
C GLY A 236 15.67 -2.31 -7.84
N LEU A 237 15.38 -1.02 -7.67
CA LEU A 237 16.30 0.06 -8.05
C LEU A 237 17.63 -0.04 -7.31
N ALA A 238 17.60 -0.28 -6.00
CA ALA A 238 18.81 -0.48 -5.20
C ALA A 238 19.63 -1.69 -5.68
N HIS A 239 18.98 -2.80 -6.01
CA HIS A 239 19.64 -3.99 -6.58
C HIS A 239 20.21 -3.75 -7.98
N LEU A 240 19.57 -2.91 -8.79
CA LEU A 240 20.09 -2.55 -10.11
C LEU A 240 21.36 -1.70 -10.02
N ALA A 241 21.44 -0.83 -9.02
CA ALA A 241 22.55 0.10 -8.81
C ALA A 241 23.73 -0.50 -8.01
N ALA A 242 23.58 -1.70 -7.46
CA ALA A 242 24.60 -2.45 -6.74
C ALA A 242 25.37 -3.40 -7.66
#